data_AF-A0A922YRS2-F1
#
_entry.id   AF-A0A922YRS2-F1
#
_cell.length_a   1.000
_cell.length_b   1.000
_cell.length_c   1.000
_cell.angle_alpha   90.00
_cell.angle_beta   90.00
_cell.angle_gamma   90.00
#
_symmetry.space_group_name_H-M   'P 1'
#
loop_
_entity.id
_entity.type
_entity.pdbx_description
1 polymer ?
#
loop_
_entity_poly.entity_id
_entity_poly.type
_entity_poly.pdbx_seq_one_letter_code
_entity_poly.pdbx_strand_id
1 'polypeptide(L)'
;MKLVTAENILAGDAAQVLGGAFLGNGPAPHSVLPVQHVSAPLLGTDLPALHEAWLIEDTAEDAPHAGESEGIRWRRCGDVLYGVIALPEDALPASHEATALQRVSESIYARIFRLLDAEGLPHLWRAWNYLADIHGDDAGLERYRRFNMGRGNAFEQAARSVVGRVPAACALGLAQGPLTVAFMAGTVPAVPIENPRQVSAYLYPSEYGPRSPTFSRAALVYPPGQELLFISGTASIVGHRSLHDGDVQAQSHESLDNIAAVVAEANRVSRQGIFDLTGLSYRVYVRHA
;
A
#
# COMPACT_ATOMS: atom_id res chain seq x y z
N MET A 1 -3.55 -18.09 1.50
CA MET A 1 -3.53 -17.01 0.47
C MET A 1 -2.15 -16.94 -0.17
N LYS A 2 -2.09 -16.61 -1.47
CA LYS A 2 -0.84 -16.54 -2.23
C LYS A 2 -0.83 -15.34 -3.16
N LEU A 3 0.30 -14.62 -3.22
CA LEU A 3 0.53 -13.61 -4.26
C LEU A 3 1.13 -14.29 -5.50
N VAL A 4 0.59 -14.00 -6.67
CA VAL A 4 1.13 -14.45 -7.95
C VAL A 4 1.28 -13.29 -8.92
N THR A 5 2.29 -13.37 -9.79
CA THR A 5 2.53 -12.41 -10.87
C THR A 5 2.55 -13.16 -12.19
N ALA A 6 1.76 -12.72 -13.18
CA ALA A 6 1.75 -13.30 -14.51
C ALA A 6 1.23 -12.32 -15.56
N GLU A 7 1.40 -12.66 -16.84
CA GLU A 7 0.92 -11.86 -17.98
C GLU A 7 -0.61 -11.77 -18.05
N ASN A 8 -1.33 -12.80 -17.59
CA ASN A 8 -2.79 -12.80 -17.57
C ASN A 8 -3.32 -13.72 -16.46
N ILE A 9 -3.62 -13.14 -15.29
CA ILE A 9 -4.18 -13.89 -14.15
C ILE A 9 -5.72 -13.95 -14.22
N LEU A 10 -6.35 -13.00 -14.93
CA LEU A 10 -7.80 -12.86 -14.94
C LEU A 10 -8.52 -13.86 -15.86
N ALA A 11 -7.78 -14.56 -16.74
CA ALA A 11 -8.36 -15.49 -17.71
C ALA A 11 -8.51 -16.94 -17.22
N GLY A 12 -7.86 -17.35 -16.12
CA GLY A 12 -7.79 -18.76 -15.71
C GLY A 12 -8.54 -19.12 -14.42
N ASP A 13 -8.57 -18.23 -13.42
CA ASP A 13 -9.00 -18.59 -12.06
C ASP A 13 -9.69 -17.45 -11.30
N ALA A 14 -10.54 -16.67 -11.99
CA ALA A 14 -11.21 -15.49 -11.43
C ALA A 14 -11.99 -15.79 -10.13
N ALA A 15 -12.44 -17.03 -9.92
CA ALA A 15 -13.10 -17.46 -8.69
C ALA A 15 -12.18 -17.32 -7.46
N GLN A 16 -10.90 -17.64 -7.60
CA GLN A 16 -9.90 -17.62 -6.52
C GLN A 16 -9.21 -16.26 -6.32
N VAL A 17 -9.48 -15.26 -7.18
CA VAL A 17 -8.79 -13.96 -7.09
C VAL A 17 -9.48 -13.04 -6.09
N LEU A 18 -8.87 -12.79 -4.94
CA LEU A 18 -9.36 -11.78 -3.98
C LEU A 18 -9.23 -10.36 -4.55
N GLY A 19 -8.15 -10.06 -5.26
CA GLY A 19 -7.88 -8.75 -5.82
C GLY A 19 -6.43 -8.61 -6.25
N GLY A 20 -6.03 -7.47 -6.79
CA GLY A 20 -4.69 -7.34 -7.31
C GLY A 20 -4.30 -5.97 -7.86
N ALA A 21 -3.24 -5.98 -8.67
CA ALA A 21 -2.74 -4.82 -9.38
C ALA A 21 -2.46 -5.16 -10.85
N PHE A 22 -2.69 -4.17 -11.72
CA PHE A 22 -2.28 -4.16 -13.11
C PHE A 22 -1.13 -3.16 -13.25
N LEU A 23 0.04 -3.65 -13.65
CA LEU A 23 1.28 -2.87 -13.72
C LEU A 23 1.67 -2.72 -15.18
N GLY A 24 1.92 -1.49 -15.63
CA GLY A 24 2.32 -1.24 -17.02
C GLY A 24 1.45 -0.22 -17.74
N ASN A 25 1.79 0.05 -18.99
CA ASN A 25 1.10 1.01 -19.85
C ASN A 25 0.13 0.33 -20.83
N GLY A 26 -0.08 -0.99 -20.69
CA GLY A 26 -1.08 -1.72 -21.46
C GLY A 26 -2.51 -1.23 -21.19
N PRO A 27 -3.47 -1.63 -22.05
CA PRO A 27 -4.87 -1.27 -21.84
C PRO A 27 -5.37 -1.84 -20.52
N ALA A 28 -5.82 -0.94 -19.65
CA ALA A 28 -6.44 -1.26 -18.38
C ALA A 28 -7.57 -2.30 -18.57
N PRO A 29 -7.56 -3.44 -17.87
CA PRO A 29 -8.60 -4.44 -18.02
C PRO A 29 -9.94 -3.93 -17.46
N HIS A 30 -11.03 -4.17 -18.19
CA HIS A 30 -12.36 -4.08 -17.61
C HIS A 30 -12.56 -5.29 -16.67
N SER A 31 -12.46 -5.06 -15.37
CA SER A 31 -12.57 -6.10 -14.35
C SER A 31 -13.64 -5.76 -13.32
N VAL A 32 -14.47 -6.76 -13.01
CA VAL A 32 -15.38 -6.73 -11.85
C VAL A 32 -14.65 -6.96 -10.53
N LEU A 33 -13.38 -7.40 -10.59
CA LEU A 33 -12.54 -7.61 -9.42
C LEU A 33 -11.84 -6.31 -9.01
N PRO A 34 -11.51 -6.14 -7.72
CA PRO A 34 -10.74 -4.99 -7.26
C PRO A 34 -9.29 -5.08 -7.78
N VAL A 35 -8.99 -4.34 -8.84
CA VAL A 35 -7.66 -4.28 -9.46
C VAL A 35 -7.16 -2.83 -9.48
N GLN A 36 -6.01 -2.57 -8.87
CA GLN A 36 -5.37 -1.26 -8.87
C GLN A 36 -4.51 -1.09 -10.11
N HIS A 37 -4.70 0.00 -10.84
CA HIS A 37 -3.91 0.28 -12.04
C HIS A 37 -2.71 1.16 -11.67
N VAL A 38 -1.52 0.66 -11.97
CA VAL A 38 -0.25 1.35 -11.76
C VAL A 38 0.37 1.59 -13.14
N SER A 39 0.03 2.74 -13.72
CA SER A 39 0.49 3.15 -15.05
C SER A 39 1.91 3.69 -14.99
N ALA A 40 2.86 2.76 -15.04
CA ALA A 40 4.30 3.03 -15.06
C ALA A 40 4.98 2.06 -16.04
N PRO A 41 6.07 2.48 -16.73
CA PRO A 41 6.86 1.59 -17.56
C PRO A 41 7.37 0.38 -16.76
N LEU A 42 7.28 -0.80 -17.35
CA LEU A 42 7.94 -1.99 -16.82
C LEU A 42 9.40 -2.01 -17.28
N LEU A 43 10.31 -2.26 -16.34
CA LEU A 43 11.74 -2.34 -16.62
C LEU A 43 12.17 -3.79 -16.74
N GLY A 44 13.11 -4.08 -17.64
CA GLY A 44 13.68 -5.41 -17.83
C GLY A 44 12.76 -6.41 -18.52
N THR A 45 11.68 -5.96 -19.16
CA THR A 45 10.77 -6.79 -19.96
C THR A 45 10.14 -5.98 -21.08
N ASP A 46 9.82 -6.63 -22.21
CA ASP A 46 9.08 -6.04 -23.33
C ASP A 46 7.56 -6.19 -23.17
N LEU A 47 7.11 -6.82 -22.08
CA LEU A 47 5.69 -6.98 -21.81
C LEU A 47 5.02 -5.62 -21.61
N PRO A 48 3.85 -5.38 -22.24
CA PRO A 48 3.15 -4.10 -22.09
C PRO A 48 2.55 -3.94 -20.68
N ALA A 49 2.27 -5.06 -20.00
CA ALA A 49 1.76 -5.10 -18.65
C ALA A 49 2.02 -6.44 -17.95
N LEU A 50 1.91 -6.42 -16.62
CA LEU A 50 1.90 -7.55 -15.72
C LEU A 50 0.71 -7.45 -14.77
N HIS A 51 0.16 -8.60 -14.39
CA HIS A 51 -0.85 -8.68 -13.35
C HIS A 51 -0.22 -9.25 -12.09
N GLU A 52 -0.52 -8.65 -10.95
CA GLU A 52 -0.34 -9.25 -9.63
C GLU A 52 -1.71 -9.57 -9.05
N ALA A 53 -1.88 -10.76 -8.47
CA ALA A 53 -3.13 -11.15 -7.84
C ALA A 53 -2.91 -11.87 -6.50
N TRP A 54 -3.74 -11.53 -5.53
CA TRP A 54 -3.91 -12.28 -4.30
C TRP A 54 -4.92 -13.38 -4.55
N LEU A 55 -4.43 -14.63 -4.54
CA LEU A 55 -5.25 -15.82 -4.61
C LEU A 55 -5.63 -16.27 -3.20
N ILE A 56 -6.88 -16.62 -3.03
CA ILE A 56 -7.39 -17.38 -1.89
C ILE A 56 -7.39 -18.86 -2.26
N GLU A 57 -7.11 -19.72 -1.29
CA GLU A 57 -7.26 -21.15 -1.49
C GLU A 57 -8.74 -21.49 -1.47
N ASP A 58 -9.14 -22.49 -2.24
CA ASP A 58 -10.53 -22.94 -2.33
C ASP A 58 -10.98 -23.55 -1.00
N THR A 59 -11.51 -22.72 -0.12
CA THR A 59 -12.13 -23.17 1.12
C THR A 59 -13.61 -23.31 0.87
N ALA A 60 -14.09 -24.56 0.83
CA ALA A 60 -15.49 -24.92 0.59
C ALA A 60 -16.51 -24.25 1.54
N GLU A 61 -16.04 -23.59 2.61
CA GLU A 61 -16.86 -23.00 3.67
C GLU A 61 -17.20 -21.51 3.44
N ASP A 62 -16.40 -20.75 2.68
CA ASP A 62 -16.61 -19.29 2.49
C ASP A 62 -16.50 -18.87 1.02
N ALA A 63 -17.64 -18.79 0.33
CA ALA A 63 -17.68 -18.24 -1.02
C ALA A 63 -17.31 -16.75 -1.00
N PRO A 64 -16.38 -16.26 -1.85
CA PRO A 64 -15.98 -14.87 -1.82
C PRO A 64 -17.12 -13.95 -2.23
N HIS A 65 -17.37 -12.90 -1.45
CA HIS A 65 -18.35 -11.87 -1.78
C HIS A 65 -17.66 -10.58 -2.22
N ALA A 66 -18.28 -9.86 -3.15
CA ALA A 66 -17.75 -8.64 -3.73
C ALA A 66 -18.81 -7.54 -3.69
N GLY A 67 -18.35 -6.29 -3.72
CA GLY A 67 -19.24 -5.14 -3.74
C GLY A 67 -18.54 -3.87 -4.20
N GLU A 68 -19.35 -2.83 -4.31
CA GLU A 68 -18.88 -1.46 -4.51
C GLU A 68 -19.53 -0.56 -3.46
N SER A 69 -18.73 0.23 -2.75
CA SER A 69 -19.22 1.16 -1.73
C SER A 69 -18.43 2.47 -1.80
N GLU A 70 -19.12 3.58 -2.00
CA GLU A 70 -18.51 4.92 -2.08
C GLU A 70 -17.34 5.02 -3.10
N GLY A 71 -17.40 4.28 -4.20
CA GLY A 71 -16.33 4.23 -5.21
C GLY A 71 -15.15 3.31 -4.85
N ILE A 72 -15.26 2.54 -3.77
CA ILE A 72 -14.36 1.43 -3.45
C ILE A 72 -14.94 0.17 -4.07
N ARG A 73 -14.22 -0.45 -5.00
CA ARG A 73 -14.47 -1.84 -5.39
C ARG A 73 -13.74 -2.74 -4.43
N TRP A 74 -14.40 -3.76 -3.92
CA TRP A 74 -13.81 -4.65 -2.94
C TRP A 74 -14.31 -6.09 -3.11
N ARG A 75 -13.52 -7.01 -2.58
CA ARG A 75 -13.87 -8.42 -2.48
C ARG A 75 -13.32 -8.97 -1.18
N ARG A 76 -14.08 -9.86 -0.56
CA ARG A 76 -13.79 -10.46 0.74
C ARG A 76 -13.97 -11.97 0.66
N CYS A 77 -13.17 -12.69 1.43
CA CYS A 77 -13.29 -14.12 1.66
C CYS A 77 -12.99 -14.37 3.13
N GLY A 78 -13.98 -14.87 3.88
CA GLY A 78 -13.89 -15.04 5.34
C GLY A 78 -13.43 -13.75 6.04
N ASP A 79 -12.26 -13.82 6.66
CA ASP A 79 -11.68 -12.77 7.50
C ASP A 79 -10.70 -11.83 6.78
N VAL A 80 -10.66 -11.86 5.45
CA VAL A 80 -9.76 -11.01 4.66
C VAL A 80 -10.52 -10.27 3.56
N LEU A 81 -10.28 -8.96 3.47
CA LEU A 81 -10.83 -8.09 2.44
C LEU A 81 -9.70 -7.43 1.65
N TYR A 82 -9.84 -7.38 0.32
CA TYR A 82 -9.04 -6.56 -0.58
C TYR A 82 -9.94 -5.50 -1.23
N GLY A 83 -9.47 -4.25 -1.26
CA GLY A 83 -10.22 -3.14 -1.85
C GLY A 83 -9.35 -2.21 -2.66
N VAL A 84 -9.96 -1.54 -3.64
CA VAL A 84 -9.33 -0.55 -4.51
C VAL A 84 -10.27 0.63 -4.67
N ILE A 85 -9.73 1.83 -4.51
CA ILE A 85 -10.39 3.09 -4.83
C ILE A 85 -9.44 3.95 -5.65
N ALA A 86 -9.99 4.68 -6.61
CA ALA A 86 -9.28 5.68 -7.39
C ALA A 86 -10.19 6.89 -7.55
N LEU A 87 -9.72 8.07 -7.14
CA LEU A 87 -10.44 9.32 -7.33
C LEU A 87 -9.58 10.31 -8.12
N PRO A 88 -10.11 10.95 -9.17
CA PRO A 88 -9.51 12.13 -9.74
C PRO A 88 -9.25 13.19 -8.67
N GLU A 89 -8.17 13.95 -8.81
CA GLU A 89 -7.80 14.98 -7.82
C GLU A 89 -8.86 16.10 -7.73
N ASP A 90 -9.53 16.41 -8.85
CA ASP A 90 -10.59 17.40 -8.94
C ASP A 90 -11.96 16.90 -8.46
N ALA A 91 -12.07 15.62 -8.06
CA ALA A 91 -13.32 15.03 -7.56
C ALA A 91 -13.85 15.76 -6.31
N LEU A 92 -12.96 16.37 -5.52
CA LEU A 92 -13.29 17.26 -4.41
C LEU A 92 -12.52 18.57 -4.59
N PRO A 93 -13.17 19.65 -5.07
CA PRO A 93 -12.52 20.94 -5.28
C PRO A 93 -11.80 21.44 -4.02
N ALA A 94 -10.77 22.27 -4.17
CA ALA A 94 -10.14 22.90 -3.01
C ALA A 94 -11.15 23.71 -2.17
N SER A 95 -10.92 23.79 -0.86
CA SER A 95 -11.63 24.71 0.04
C SER A 95 -10.69 25.82 0.50
N HIS A 96 -11.18 26.74 1.32
CA HIS A 96 -10.32 27.75 1.96
C HIS A 96 -9.27 27.13 2.90
N GLU A 97 -9.50 25.91 3.41
CA GLU A 97 -8.68 25.28 4.44
C GLU A 97 -7.77 24.16 3.90
N ALA A 98 -8.09 23.59 2.73
CA ALA A 98 -7.40 22.43 2.21
C ALA A 98 -7.37 22.41 0.67
N THR A 99 -6.26 21.96 0.11
CA THR A 99 -6.11 21.74 -1.33
C THR A 99 -6.96 20.55 -1.79
N ALA A 100 -7.20 20.45 -3.10
CA ALA A 100 -7.96 19.35 -3.67
C ALA A 100 -7.33 17.99 -3.34
N LEU A 101 -6.00 17.86 -3.49
CA LEU A 101 -5.25 16.66 -3.13
C LEU A 101 -5.43 16.25 -1.66
N GLN A 102 -5.34 17.21 -0.74
CA GLN A 102 -5.55 16.95 0.69
C GLN A 102 -6.97 16.42 0.95
N ARG A 103 -7.99 17.04 0.37
CA ARG A 103 -9.40 16.63 0.55
C ARG A 103 -9.70 15.27 -0.07
N VAL A 104 -9.18 14.99 -1.26
CA VAL A 104 -9.33 13.67 -1.90
C VAL A 104 -8.64 12.59 -1.08
N SER A 105 -7.42 12.86 -0.59
CA SER A 105 -6.69 11.93 0.28
C SER A 105 -7.46 11.59 1.56
N GLU A 106 -8.02 12.61 2.22
CA GLU A 106 -8.86 12.45 3.41
C GLU A 106 -10.13 11.65 3.11
N SER A 107 -10.84 12.02 2.04
CA SER A 107 -12.07 11.33 1.63
C SER A 107 -11.83 9.85 1.31
N ILE A 108 -10.75 9.52 0.60
CA ILE A 108 -10.41 8.12 0.28
C ILE A 108 -10.27 7.30 1.56
N TYR A 109 -9.45 7.74 2.50
CA TYR A 109 -9.22 6.98 3.73
C TYR A 109 -10.47 6.95 4.62
N ALA A 110 -11.25 8.02 4.67
CA ALA A 110 -12.52 8.03 5.41
C ALA A 110 -13.53 7.00 4.84
N ARG A 111 -13.62 6.87 3.51
CA ARG A 111 -14.44 5.84 2.85
C ARG A 111 -13.93 4.44 3.14
N ILE A 112 -12.61 4.24 3.10
CA ILE A 112 -11.99 2.96 3.44
C ILE A 112 -12.38 2.56 4.87
N PHE A 113 -12.24 3.46 5.85
CA PHE A 113 -12.57 3.13 7.23
C PHE A 113 -14.05 2.85 7.44
N ARG A 114 -14.96 3.60 6.80
CA ARG A 114 -16.40 3.29 6.85
C ARG A 114 -16.73 1.92 6.25
N LEU A 115 -16.10 1.55 5.13
CA LEU A 115 -16.25 0.21 4.55
C LEU A 115 -15.74 -0.86 5.52
N LEU A 116 -14.56 -0.67 6.10
CA LEU A 116 -13.98 -1.63 7.04
C LEU A 116 -14.84 -1.82 8.29
N ASP A 117 -15.47 -0.75 8.79
CA ASP A 117 -16.43 -0.83 9.89
C ASP A 117 -17.72 -1.54 9.48
N ALA A 118 -18.25 -1.25 8.30
CA ALA A 118 -19.46 -1.88 7.77
C ALA A 118 -19.28 -3.39 7.53
N GLU A 119 -18.10 -3.80 7.07
CA GLU A 119 -17.77 -5.21 6.83
C GLU A 119 -17.26 -5.92 8.10
N GLY A 120 -17.02 -5.20 9.20
CA GLY A 120 -16.51 -5.79 10.45
C GLY A 120 -15.04 -6.26 10.36
N LEU A 121 -14.22 -5.67 9.48
CA LEU A 121 -12.77 -5.92 9.39
C LEU A 121 -11.99 -4.63 9.67
N PRO A 122 -12.03 -4.11 10.90
CA PRO A 122 -11.55 -2.75 11.21
C PRO A 122 -10.04 -2.58 11.10
N HIS A 123 -9.28 -3.67 10.91
CA HIS A 123 -7.82 -3.64 10.93
C HIS A 123 -7.25 -3.57 9.52
N LEU A 124 -6.94 -2.34 9.09
CA LEU A 124 -6.13 -2.10 7.91
C LEU A 124 -4.73 -2.70 8.11
N TRP A 125 -4.35 -3.63 7.24
CA TRP A 125 -3.07 -4.34 7.29
C TRP A 125 -2.02 -3.72 6.39
N ARG A 126 -2.44 -3.42 5.15
CA ARG A 126 -1.54 -2.96 4.10
C ARG A 126 -2.25 -1.95 3.20
N ALA A 127 -1.56 -0.88 2.82
CA ALA A 127 -2.04 0.09 1.84
C ALA A 127 -0.96 0.42 0.79
N TRP A 128 -1.36 0.45 -0.49
CA TRP A 128 -0.52 0.87 -1.61
C TRP A 128 -1.11 2.13 -2.23
N ASN A 129 -0.38 3.25 -2.12
CA ASN A 129 -0.83 4.57 -2.55
C ASN A 129 -0.03 5.00 -3.79
N TYR A 130 -0.73 5.45 -4.83
CA TYR A 130 -0.10 6.06 -6.00
C TYR A 130 -0.78 7.39 -6.32
N LEU A 131 0.04 8.41 -6.53
CA LEU A 131 -0.41 9.74 -6.91
C LEU A 131 0.45 10.30 -8.03
N ALA A 132 -0.17 11.09 -8.90
CA ALA A 132 0.53 11.82 -9.93
C ALA A 132 1.46 12.88 -9.32
N ASP A 133 2.66 13.02 -9.90
CA ASP A 133 3.61 14.09 -9.59
C ASP A 133 3.89 14.22 -8.08
N ILE A 134 4.27 13.12 -7.43
CA ILE A 134 4.40 13.05 -5.97
C ILE A 134 5.35 14.10 -5.37
N HIS A 135 6.33 14.58 -6.15
CA HIS A 135 7.33 15.57 -5.75
C HIS A 135 6.99 17.00 -6.20
N GLY A 136 5.89 17.18 -6.94
CA GLY A 136 5.44 18.50 -7.37
C GLY A 136 5.01 19.39 -6.21
N ASP A 137 4.81 20.67 -6.52
CA ASP A 137 4.29 21.67 -5.58
C ASP A 137 2.76 21.67 -5.59
N ASP A 138 2.15 21.73 -4.41
CA ASP A 138 0.72 21.96 -4.21
C ASP A 138 0.52 23.08 -3.17
N ALA A 139 0.47 24.31 -3.71
CA ALA A 139 0.34 25.56 -2.98
C ALA A 139 1.46 25.75 -1.92
N GLY A 140 2.71 25.68 -2.39
CA GLY A 140 3.92 25.93 -1.58
C GLY A 140 4.36 24.75 -0.72
N LEU A 141 3.78 23.57 -0.91
CA LEU A 141 4.11 22.36 -0.18
C LEU A 141 4.19 21.17 -1.13
N GLU A 142 5.20 20.31 -0.94
CA GLU A 142 5.32 19.06 -1.71
C GLU A 142 4.04 18.22 -1.63
N ARG A 143 3.59 17.71 -2.79
CA ARG A 143 2.36 16.92 -2.95
C ARG A 143 2.31 15.69 -2.04
N TYR A 144 3.43 15.00 -1.84
CA TYR A 144 3.53 13.91 -0.86
C TYR A 144 3.11 14.34 0.55
N ARG A 145 3.53 15.53 0.99
CA ARG A 145 3.22 16.05 2.33
C ARG A 145 1.74 16.42 2.43
N ARG A 146 1.16 16.98 1.37
CA ARG A 146 -0.28 17.24 1.26
C ARG A 146 -1.12 15.97 1.35
N PHE A 147 -0.71 14.92 0.64
CA PHE A 147 -1.30 13.59 0.75
C PHE A 147 -1.23 13.07 2.20
N ASN A 148 -0.08 13.20 2.87
CA ASN A 148 0.09 12.78 4.26
C ASN A 148 -0.82 13.54 5.23
N MET A 149 -1.05 14.84 5.01
CA MET A 149 -1.99 15.62 5.82
C MET A 149 -3.40 15.06 5.71
N GLY A 150 -3.92 14.88 4.49
CA GLY A 150 -5.27 14.34 4.29
C GLY A 150 -5.43 12.93 4.84
N ARG A 151 -4.44 12.06 4.62
CA ARG A 151 -4.40 10.72 5.21
C ARG A 151 -4.40 10.79 6.74
N GLY A 152 -3.55 11.63 7.33
CA GLY A 152 -3.46 11.81 8.78
C GLY A 152 -4.79 12.22 9.40
N ASN A 153 -5.46 13.21 8.81
CA ASN A 153 -6.78 13.67 9.23
C ASN A 153 -7.81 12.54 9.24
N ALA A 154 -7.86 11.74 8.17
CA ALA A 154 -8.80 10.62 8.08
C ALA A 154 -8.56 9.55 9.14
N PHE A 155 -7.30 9.24 9.46
CA PHE A 155 -6.97 8.32 10.55
C PHE A 155 -7.45 8.87 11.90
N GLU A 156 -7.21 10.14 12.20
CA GLU A 156 -7.64 10.77 13.46
C GLU A 156 -9.16 10.82 13.59
N GLN A 157 -9.86 11.28 12.55
CA GLN A 157 -11.33 11.39 12.56
C GLN A 157 -12.01 10.04 12.72
N ALA A 158 -11.44 8.97 12.15
CA ALA A 158 -11.93 7.61 12.30
C ALA A 158 -11.42 6.90 13.57
N ALA A 159 -10.80 7.64 14.51
CA ALA A 159 -10.21 7.12 15.75
C ALA A 159 -9.25 5.93 15.53
N ARG A 160 -8.57 5.91 14.37
CA ARG A 160 -7.54 4.92 14.05
C ARG A 160 -6.20 5.35 14.65
N SER A 161 -5.38 4.38 15.01
CA SER A 161 -4.04 4.67 15.52
C SER A 161 -3.20 5.38 14.47
N VAL A 162 -2.59 6.50 14.86
CA VAL A 162 -1.61 7.24 14.03
C VAL A 162 -0.16 6.96 14.45
N VAL A 163 0.02 6.21 15.54
CA VAL A 163 1.31 5.82 16.12
C VAL A 163 1.21 4.34 16.54
N GLY A 164 2.30 3.58 16.36
CA GLY A 164 2.39 2.19 16.79
C GLY A 164 1.59 1.24 15.90
N ARG A 165 0.30 1.02 16.19
CA ARG A 165 -0.57 0.05 15.48
C ARG A 165 -1.07 0.59 14.14
N VAL A 166 -0.14 0.94 13.27
CA VAL A 166 -0.37 1.46 11.92
C VAL A 166 -0.06 0.39 10.86
N PRO A 167 -0.73 0.42 9.69
CA PRO A 167 -0.51 -0.58 8.65
C PRO A 167 0.90 -0.46 8.04
N ALA A 168 1.36 -1.53 7.41
CA ALA A 168 2.43 -1.39 6.43
C ALA A 168 1.90 -0.55 5.26
N ALA A 169 2.70 0.34 4.68
CA ALA A 169 2.28 1.11 3.51
C ALA A 169 3.41 1.40 2.52
N CYS A 170 3.04 1.84 1.32
CA CYS A 170 3.91 2.56 0.41
C CYS A 170 3.16 3.71 -0.24
N ALA A 171 3.87 4.77 -0.62
CA ALA A 171 3.36 5.89 -1.40
C ALA A 171 4.36 6.23 -2.49
N LEU A 172 3.97 6.08 -3.76
CA LEU A 172 4.86 6.21 -4.90
C LEU A 172 4.26 7.18 -5.93
N GLY A 173 5.15 7.87 -6.64
CA GLY A 173 4.76 8.77 -7.73
C GLY A 173 4.46 8.02 -9.02
N LEU A 174 3.46 8.50 -9.74
CA LEU A 174 3.23 8.20 -11.15
C LEU A 174 3.37 9.51 -11.96
N ALA A 175 3.54 9.38 -13.27
CA ALA A 175 3.58 10.56 -14.15
C ALA A 175 2.23 11.31 -14.16
N GLN A 176 1.12 10.55 -14.14
CA GLN A 176 -0.23 11.08 -14.25
C GLN A 176 -1.25 10.10 -13.65
N GLY A 177 -2.50 10.53 -13.60
CA GLY A 177 -3.63 9.71 -13.18
C GLY A 177 -4.21 10.13 -11.83
N PRO A 178 -5.30 9.46 -11.40
CA PRO A 178 -5.96 9.73 -10.14
C PRO A 178 -5.07 9.36 -8.94
N LEU A 179 -5.43 9.84 -7.75
CA LEU A 179 -4.95 9.23 -6.52
C LEU A 179 -5.64 7.87 -6.37
N THR A 180 -4.85 6.79 -6.35
CA THR A 180 -5.35 5.44 -6.14
C THR A 180 -4.78 4.81 -4.88
N VAL A 181 -5.65 4.09 -4.16
CA VAL A 181 -5.31 3.32 -2.97
C VAL A 181 -5.86 1.91 -3.12
N ALA A 182 -4.97 0.93 -3.09
CA ALA A 182 -5.33 -0.46 -2.82
C ALA A 182 -5.05 -0.76 -1.35
N PHE A 183 -5.81 -1.68 -0.77
CA PHE A 183 -5.61 -2.07 0.61
C PHE A 183 -6.05 -3.49 0.91
N MET A 184 -5.48 -4.03 2.00
CA MET A 184 -5.91 -5.27 2.63
C MET A 184 -6.25 -5.02 4.09
N ALA A 185 -7.29 -5.69 4.57
CA ALA A 185 -7.74 -5.63 5.95
C ALA A 185 -8.24 -6.99 6.45
N GLY A 186 -8.30 -7.14 7.76
CA GLY A 186 -8.87 -8.33 8.38
C GLY A 186 -9.43 -8.11 9.79
N THR A 187 -9.84 -9.19 10.43
CA THR A 187 -10.50 -9.21 11.75
C THR A 187 -9.52 -9.11 12.92
N VAL A 188 -8.24 -9.43 12.70
CA VAL A 188 -7.19 -9.39 13.73
C VAL A 188 -6.23 -8.22 13.42
N PRO A 189 -5.81 -7.43 14.43
CA PRO A 189 -4.85 -6.36 14.22
C PRO A 189 -3.49 -6.92 13.73
N ALA A 190 -2.88 -6.21 12.79
CA ALA A 190 -1.51 -6.50 12.39
C ALA A 190 -0.54 -6.24 13.56
N VAL A 191 0.56 -7.01 13.60
CA VAL A 191 1.69 -6.75 14.49
C VAL A 191 2.68 -5.87 13.71
N PRO A 192 2.82 -4.58 14.07
CA PRO A 192 3.73 -3.68 13.39
C PRO A 192 5.18 -4.06 13.70
N ILE A 193 6.02 -4.04 12.67
CA ILE A 193 7.46 -4.25 12.76
C ILE A 193 8.12 -2.94 12.35
N GLU A 194 9.02 -2.46 13.20
CA GLU A 194 9.86 -1.29 12.93
C GLU A 194 11.28 -1.73 12.57
N ASN A 195 12.02 -0.87 11.88
CA ASN A 195 13.38 -1.15 11.47
C ASN A 195 14.35 -0.49 12.48
N PRO A 196 15.24 -1.25 13.15
CA PRO A 196 16.17 -0.68 14.13
C PRO A 196 17.16 0.32 13.52
N ARG A 197 17.33 0.31 12.19
CA ARG A 197 18.18 1.26 11.46
C ARG A 197 17.45 2.56 11.12
N GLN A 198 16.13 2.65 11.34
CA GLN A 198 15.29 3.78 10.92
C GLN A 198 14.45 4.32 12.07
N VAL A 199 14.27 5.64 12.09
CA VAL A 199 13.24 6.26 12.94
C VAL A 199 11.88 5.82 12.41
N SER A 200 10.91 5.53 13.28
CA SER A 200 9.55 5.23 12.85
C SER A 200 8.96 6.40 12.08
N ALA A 201 8.25 6.12 10.98
CA ALA A 201 7.80 7.16 10.05
C ALA A 201 6.89 8.21 10.73
N TYR A 202 6.04 7.76 11.65
CA TYR A 202 5.14 8.63 12.44
C TYR A 202 5.87 9.43 13.54
N LEU A 203 7.18 9.25 13.72
CA LEU A 203 8.05 10.01 14.62
C LEU A 203 9.08 10.86 13.85
N TYR A 204 8.92 11.03 12.54
CA TYR A 204 9.81 11.87 11.74
C TYR A 204 9.80 13.34 12.23
N PRO A 205 10.96 14.03 12.18
CA PRO A 205 11.04 15.46 12.48
C PRO A 205 10.15 16.32 11.58
N SER A 206 9.76 17.50 12.07
CA SER A 206 8.87 18.43 11.36
C SER A 206 9.46 19.00 10.06
N GLU A 207 10.75 18.85 9.81
CA GLU A 207 11.39 19.23 8.53
C GLU A 207 10.77 18.50 7.32
N TYR A 208 10.22 17.31 7.54
CA TYR A 208 9.56 16.49 6.52
C TYR A 208 8.10 16.86 6.26
N GLY A 209 7.58 17.87 6.97
CA GLY A 209 6.25 18.42 6.75
C GLY A 209 5.45 18.59 8.04
N PRO A 210 4.28 19.25 7.93
CA PRO A 210 3.42 19.52 9.08
C PRO A 210 2.79 18.25 9.67
N ARG A 211 2.78 17.15 8.91
CA ARG A 211 2.25 15.86 9.32
C ARG A 211 3.20 14.74 8.91
N SER A 212 3.66 13.97 9.89
CA SER A 212 4.50 12.81 9.64
C SER A 212 3.72 11.68 8.95
N PRO A 213 4.38 10.86 8.11
CA PRO A 213 3.72 9.73 7.47
C PRO A 213 3.21 8.69 8.48
N THR A 214 2.02 8.13 8.25
CA THR A 214 1.40 7.12 9.12
C THR A 214 1.55 5.72 8.52
N PHE A 215 2.65 5.01 8.83
CA PHE A 215 2.86 3.60 8.47
C PHE A 215 3.96 2.94 9.32
N SER A 216 3.94 1.61 9.41
CA SER A 216 4.99 0.78 10.02
C SER A 216 5.94 0.22 8.97
N ARG A 217 7.17 -0.14 9.34
CA ARG A 217 8.17 -0.64 8.36
C ARG A 217 7.82 -2.00 7.77
N ALA A 218 7.12 -2.83 8.54
CA ALA A 218 6.39 -3.97 8.04
C ALA A 218 5.22 -4.30 8.98
N ALA A 219 4.37 -5.23 8.54
CA ALA A 219 3.23 -5.71 9.30
C ALA A 219 3.14 -7.23 9.17
N LEU A 220 3.19 -7.94 10.31
CA LEU A 220 2.83 -9.36 10.38
C LEU A 220 1.34 -9.50 10.58
N VAL A 221 0.71 -10.36 9.77
CA VAL A 221 -0.72 -10.64 9.84
C VAL A 221 -0.95 -12.15 9.83
N TYR A 222 -2.12 -12.54 10.34
CA TYR A 222 -2.45 -13.93 10.62
C TYR A 222 -3.81 -14.30 10.01
N PRO A 223 -3.94 -14.35 8.67
CA PRO A 223 -5.11 -14.96 8.06
C PRO A 223 -5.25 -16.44 8.49
N PRO A 224 -6.44 -17.05 8.35
CA PRO A 224 -6.66 -18.44 8.76
C PRO A 224 -5.58 -19.39 8.22
N GLY A 225 -4.93 -20.12 9.13
CA GLY A 225 -3.91 -21.14 8.78
C GLY A 225 -2.59 -20.60 8.23
N GLN A 226 -2.36 -19.29 8.20
CA GLN A 226 -1.17 -18.69 7.58
C GLN A 226 -0.66 -17.47 8.35
N GLU A 227 0.63 -17.20 8.21
CA GLU A 227 1.29 -15.96 8.61
C GLU A 227 1.85 -15.26 7.37
N LEU A 228 1.56 -13.96 7.21
CA LEU A 228 2.07 -13.15 6.11
C LEU A 228 2.83 -11.95 6.64
N LEU A 229 3.96 -11.64 6.00
CA LEU A 229 4.76 -10.45 6.26
C LEU A 229 4.58 -9.45 5.12
N PHE A 230 3.97 -8.30 5.40
CA PHE A 230 3.90 -7.17 4.48
C PHE A 230 5.03 -6.19 4.76
N ILE A 231 5.94 -6.00 3.81
CA ILE A 231 7.05 -5.04 3.95
C ILE A 231 6.68 -3.71 3.27
N SER A 232 6.96 -2.60 3.96
CA SER A 232 6.70 -1.26 3.46
C SER A 232 7.65 -0.84 2.36
N GLY A 233 7.29 0.23 1.65
CA GLY A 233 8.21 0.86 0.71
C GLY A 233 9.50 1.20 1.44
N THR A 234 10.60 0.56 1.04
CA THR A 234 11.88 0.66 1.73
C THR A 234 12.89 1.29 0.79
N ALA A 235 13.42 2.44 1.20
CA ALA A 235 14.38 3.23 0.45
C ALA A 235 15.71 3.31 1.22
N SER A 236 16.70 3.93 0.60
CA SER A 236 18.02 4.22 1.17
C SER A 236 17.93 5.28 2.28
N ILE A 237 17.46 4.87 3.47
CA ILE A 237 17.23 5.75 4.61
C ILE A 237 17.78 5.10 5.87
N VAL A 238 18.60 5.84 6.63
CA VAL A 238 19.06 5.46 7.98
C VAL A 238 18.72 6.59 8.96
N GLY A 239 18.17 6.21 10.12
CA GLY A 239 17.43 7.12 10.96
C GLY A 239 16.23 7.67 10.18
N HIS A 240 16.26 8.96 9.88
CA HIS A 240 15.26 9.63 9.01
C HIS A 240 15.89 10.23 7.74
N ARG A 241 17.20 10.08 7.54
CA ARG A 241 17.95 10.74 6.48
C ARG A 241 18.12 9.83 5.27
N SER A 242 17.94 10.40 4.08
CA SER A 242 18.32 9.74 2.83
C SER A 242 19.84 9.59 2.75
N LEU A 243 20.31 8.42 2.34
CA LEU A 243 21.74 8.14 2.13
C LEU A 243 22.03 7.87 0.66
N HIS A 244 23.31 8.05 0.29
CA HIS A 244 23.84 7.74 -1.03
C HIS A 244 23.16 8.52 -2.17
N ASP A 245 22.94 9.82 -1.97
CA ASP A 245 22.34 10.67 -3.00
C ASP A 245 23.16 10.63 -4.30
N GLY A 246 22.48 10.46 -5.43
CA GLY A 246 23.11 10.29 -6.75
C GLY A 246 23.73 8.92 -7.06
N ASP A 247 23.78 7.97 -6.11
CA ASP A 247 24.33 6.62 -6.32
C ASP A 247 23.25 5.54 -6.20
N VAL A 248 22.64 5.17 -7.33
CA VAL A 248 21.56 4.18 -7.38
C VAL A 248 21.99 2.79 -6.90
N GLN A 249 23.25 2.39 -7.10
CA GLN A 249 23.73 1.07 -6.68
C GLN A 249 23.86 1.04 -5.16
N ALA A 250 24.49 2.05 -4.57
CA ALA A 250 24.59 2.16 -3.12
C ALA A 250 23.21 2.32 -2.47
N GLN A 251 22.29 3.08 -3.07
CA GLN A 251 20.91 3.17 -2.59
C GLN A 251 20.17 1.83 -2.64
N SER A 252 20.43 1.01 -3.66
CA SER A 252 19.81 -0.31 -3.81
C SER A 252 20.29 -1.27 -2.73
N HIS A 253 21.61 -1.32 -2.50
CA HIS A 253 22.18 -2.12 -1.41
C HIS A 253 21.65 -1.67 -0.03
N GLU A 254 21.65 -0.37 0.26
CA GLU A 254 21.13 0.15 1.53
C GLU A 254 19.64 -0.14 1.71
N SER A 255 18.84 -0.13 0.64
CA SER A 255 17.44 -0.55 0.70
C SER A 255 17.29 -2.04 1.02
N LEU A 256 18.13 -2.90 0.44
CA LEU A 256 18.15 -4.34 0.75
C LEU A 256 18.61 -4.62 2.18
N ASP A 257 19.63 -3.92 2.68
CA ASP A 257 20.08 -4.03 4.08
C ASP A 257 18.97 -3.62 5.06
N ASN A 258 18.18 -2.61 4.71
CA ASN A 258 17.00 -2.22 5.50
C ASN A 258 15.91 -3.28 5.47
N ILE A 259 15.65 -3.91 4.32
CA ILE A 259 14.70 -5.02 4.21
C ILE A 259 15.18 -6.21 5.05
N ALA A 260 16.48 -6.54 5.01
CA ALA A 260 17.08 -7.59 5.82
C ALA A 260 16.90 -7.34 7.32
N ALA A 261 17.12 -6.11 7.78
CA ALA A 261 16.90 -5.73 9.18
C ALA A 261 15.42 -5.88 9.61
N VAL A 262 14.48 -5.49 8.74
CA VAL A 262 13.04 -5.66 9.00
C VAL A 262 12.65 -7.15 9.06
N VAL A 263 13.16 -7.97 8.13
CA VAL A 263 12.92 -9.42 8.14
C VAL A 263 13.47 -10.06 9.41
N ALA A 264 14.66 -9.66 9.85
CA ALA A 264 15.24 -10.13 11.10
C ALA A 264 14.33 -9.81 12.30
N GLU A 265 13.82 -8.58 12.42
CA GLU A 265 12.91 -8.21 13.52
C GLU A 265 11.54 -8.92 13.41
N ALA A 266 11.00 -9.10 12.20
CA ALA A 266 9.80 -9.89 12.00
C ALA A 266 9.97 -11.34 12.49
N ASN A 267 11.10 -11.97 12.16
CA ASN A 267 11.40 -13.34 12.58
C ASN A 267 11.51 -13.51 14.10
N ARG A 268 11.81 -12.44 14.86
CA ARG A 268 11.86 -12.51 16.34
C ARG A 268 10.48 -12.68 16.98
N VAL A 269 9.42 -12.29 16.28
CA VAL A 269 8.04 -12.32 16.78
C VAL A 269 7.10 -13.17 15.93
N SER A 270 7.60 -13.75 14.84
CA SER A 270 6.88 -14.71 13.99
C SER A 270 6.48 -15.94 14.80
N ARG A 271 5.31 -16.50 14.45
CA ARG A 271 4.71 -17.65 15.14
C ARG A 271 4.73 -18.93 14.31
N GLN A 272 4.86 -18.82 12.99
CA GLN A 272 4.64 -19.95 12.08
C GLN A 272 5.87 -20.31 11.23
N GLY A 273 6.94 -19.51 11.25
CA GLY A 273 8.15 -19.85 10.49
C GLY A 273 9.24 -18.78 10.50
N ILE A 274 10.11 -18.85 9.49
CA ILE A 274 11.17 -17.87 9.25
C ILE A 274 10.95 -17.31 7.86
N PHE A 275 10.87 -15.99 7.77
CA PHE A 275 10.91 -15.25 6.52
C PHE A 275 12.35 -15.11 6.05
N ASP A 276 12.57 -15.29 4.75
CA ASP A 276 13.87 -15.12 4.09
C ASP A 276 13.74 -14.16 2.91
N LEU A 277 14.81 -13.44 2.60
CA LEU A 277 14.86 -12.46 1.51
C LEU A 277 14.54 -13.09 0.15
N THR A 278 14.98 -14.32 -0.10
CA THR A 278 14.74 -15.00 -1.40
C THR A 278 13.28 -15.43 -1.57
N GLY A 279 12.53 -15.55 -0.48
CA GLY A 279 11.12 -15.91 -0.48
C GLY A 279 10.17 -14.71 -0.64
N LEU A 280 10.69 -13.48 -0.68
CA LEU A 280 9.88 -12.28 -0.81
C LEU A 280 9.49 -12.00 -2.27
N SER A 281 8.27 -11.51 -2.46
CA SER A 281 7.83 -10.93 -3.72
C SER A 281 8.12 -9.43 -3.74
N TYR A 282 9.01 -8.99 -4.62
CA TYR A 282 9.44 -7.60 -4.72
C TYR A 282 8.73 -6.84 -5.82
N ARG A 283 8.36 -5.59 -5.51
CA ARG A 283 8.13 -4.55 -6.53
C ARG A 283 9.18 -3.47 -6.37
N VAL A 284 10.01 -3.30 -7.39
CA VAL A 284 11.13 -2.34 -7.38
C VAL A 284 10.74 -1.11 -8.20
N TYR A 285 10.84 0.06 -7.60
CA TYR A 285 10.53 1.34 -8.25
C TYR A 285 11.82 2.10 -8.51
N VAL A 286 12.01 2.56 -9.74
CA VAL A 286 13.21 3.28 -10.18
C VAL A 286 12.79 4.67 -10.65
N ARG A 287 13.47 5.70 -10.14
CA ARG A 287 13.19 7.10 -10.50
C ARG A 287 13.70 7.45 -11.91
N HIS A 288 14.88 6.98 -12.26
CA HIS A 288 15.56 7.25 -13.53
C HIS A 288 15.95 5.91 -14.16
N ALA A 289 15.26 5.54 -15.23
CA ALA A 289 15.52 4.33 -16.01
C ALA A 289 16.47 4.63 -17.18
#